data_AF-A0A3D1VLD7-F1
#
_entry.id   AF-A0A3D1VLD7-F1
#
_cell.length_a   1.000
_cell.length_b   1.000
_cell.length_c   1.000
_cell.angle_alpha   90.00
_cell.angle_beta   90.00
_cell.angle_gamma   90.00
#
_symmetry.space_group_name_H-M   'P 1'
#
loop_
_entity.id
_entity.type
_entity.pdbx_description
1 polymer ?
#
loop_
_entity_poly.entity_id
_entity_poly.type
_entity_poly.pdbx_seq_one_letter_code
_entity_poly.pdbx_strand_id
1 'polypeptide(L)' 'MIKVEKIMVTDRETRRGHGCGLDTDDVDMISATLINERCPTCYGSDLRYANHLYPIYLTESYIKSLYLGTDVFLSLF' A
#
# COMPACT_ATOMS: atom_id res chain seq x y z
N MET A 1 -12.90 -1.18 -4.03
CA MET A 1 -13.12 -1.61 -2.63
C MET A 1 -11.76 -1.98 -2.06
N ILE A 2 -11.35 -1.39 -0.93
CA ILE A 2 -10.06 -1.72 -0.27
C ILE A 2 -10.38 -2.68 0.88
N LYS A 3 -9.63 -3.78 0.97
CA LYS A 3 -9.72 -4.74 2.08
C LYS A 3 -8.36 -4.79 2.77
N VAL A 4 -8.34 -4.61 4.08
CA VAL A 4 -7.12 -4.66 4.90
C VAL A 4 -7.32 -5.67 6.03
N GLU A 5 -6.33 -6.50 6.26
CA GLU A 5 -6.31 -7.49 7.33
C GLU A 5 -5.01 -7.32 8.13
N LYS A 6 -5.11 -7.36 9.46
CA LYS A 6 -3.96 -7.35 10.36
C LYS A 6 -4.04 -8.57 11.27
N ILE A 7 -2.99 -9.38 11.26
CA ILE A 7 -2.82 -10.55 12.15
C ILE A 7 -1.98 -10.10 13.34
N MET A 8 -2.51 -10.27 14.55
CA MET A 8 -1.76 -10.03 15.79
C MET A 8 -0.99 -11.29 16.15
N VAL A 9 0.34 -11.18 16.22
CA VAL A 9 1.23 -12.34 16.40
C VAL A 9 1.87 -12.35 17.78
N THR A 10 2.12 -11.17 18.36
CA THR A 10 2.81 -11.09 19.65
C THR A 10 1.83 -11.09 20.83
N ASP A 11 2.18 -11.79 21.91
CA ASP A 11 1.41 -11.78 23.16
C ASP A 11 1.17 -10.36 23.71
N ARG A 12 2.05 -9.43 23.37
CA ARG A 12 1.99 -8.03 23.80
C ARG A 12 0.90 -7.25 23.07
N GLU A 13 0.66 -7.56 21.79
CA GLU A 13 -0.46 -7.05 21.00
C GLU A 13 -1.78 -7.70 21.46
N THR A 14 -1.76 -9.01 21.69
CA THR A 14 -2.92 -9.77 22.17
C THR A 14 -3.35 -9.38 23.60
N ARG A 15 -2.40 -8.94 24.44
CA ARG A 15 -2.66 -8.47 25.83
C ARG A 15 -2.82 -6.95 26.00
N ARG A 16 -2.37 -6.14 25.03
CA ARG A 16 -2.53 -4.66 25.08
C ARG A 16 -4.00 -4.26 24.94
N GLY A 17 -4.75 -4.97 24.12
CA GLY A 17 -6.20 -5.03 24.30
C GLY A 17 -6.46 -5.93 25.50
N HIS A 18 -7.31 -5.51 26.44
CA HIS A 18 -7.81 -6.31 27.57
C HIS A 18 -8.64 -7.54 27.10
N GLY A 19 -8.15 -8.33 26.14
CA GLY A 19 -8.95 -9.17 25.25
C GLY A 19 -9.62 -8.41 24.09
N CYS A 20 -9.42 -7.09 23.98
CA CYS A 20 -10.18 -6.20 23.09
C CYS A 20 -9.40 -5.72 21.85
N GLY A 21 -8.85 -6.62 21.02
CA GLY A 21 -8.42 -6.27 19.65
C GLY A 21 -7.49 -5.04 19.49
N LEU A 22 -7.58 -4.41 18.31
CA LEU A 22 -6.96 -3.10 18.03
C LEU A 22 -7.85 -1.97 18.56
N ASP A 23 -7.23 -0.85 18.89
CA ASP A 23 -7.97 0.36 19.27
C ASP A 23 -8.82 0.85 18.10
N THR A 24 -10.04 1.33 18.39
CA THR A 24 -10.97 1.80 17.36
C THR A 24 -10.44 3.05 16.69
N ASP A 25 -9.81 3.96 17.46
CA ASP A 25 -9.21 5.18 16.91
C ASP A 25 -8.09 4.87 15.91
N ASP A 26 -7.28 3.83 16.18
CA ASP A 26 -6.26 3.36 15.24
C ASP A 26 -6.90 2.82 13.95
N VAL A 27 -7.98 2.04 14.08
CA VAL A 27 -8.72 1.49 12.92
C VAL A 27 -9.34 2.60 12.09
N ASP A 28 -9.95 3.61 12.73
CA ASP A 28 -10.56 4.76 12.06
C ASP A 28 -9.51 5.62 11.36
N MET A 29 -8.39 5.88 12.02
CA MET A 29 -7.28 6.65 11.46
C MET A 29 -6.65 5.95 10.25
N ILE A 30 -6.41 4.64 10.33
CA ILE A 30 -5.90 3.85 9.19
C ILE A 30 -6.92 3.87 8.04
N SER A 31 -8.20 3.68 8.34
CA SER A 31 -9.27 3.66 7.34
C SER A 31 -9.40 5.00 6.61
N ALA A 32 -9.41 6.11 7.35
CA ALA A 32 -9.48 7.45 6.79
C ALA A 32 -8.25 7.75 5.91
N THR A 33 -7.06 7.36 6.36
CA THR A 33 -5.82 7.56 5.59
C THR A 33 -5.85 6.78 4.27
N LEU A 34 -6.24 5.50 4.29
CA LEU A 34 -6.31 4.68 3.08
C LEU A 34 -7.33 5.19 2.05
N ILE A 35 -8.46 5.73 2.52
CA ILE A 35 -9.46 6.34 1.65
C ILE A 35 -8.90 7.61 1.02
N ASN A 36 -8.23 8.46 1.80
CA ASN A 36 -7.64 9.70 1.32
C ASN A 36 -6.51 9.46 0.30
N GLU A 37 -5.67 8.46 0.52
CA GLU A 37 -4.58 8.05 -0.40
C GLU A 37 -5.08 7.44 -1.72
N ARG A 38 -6.37 7.10 -1.81
CA ARG A 38 -7.01 6.66 -3.06
C ARG A 38 -7.48 7.83 -3.92
N CYS A 39 -7.58 9.05 -3.40
CA CYS A 39 -8.04 10.22 -4.16
C CYS A 39 -6.96 10.91 -5.02
N PRO A 40 -5.68 11.02 -4.63
CA PRO A 40 -4.61 11.51 -5.50
C PRO A 40 -4.21 10.42 -6.52
N THR A 41 -5.08 10.10 -7.48
CA THR A 41 -4.86 8.95 -8.37
C THR A 41 -3.88 9.28 -9.50
N CYS A 42 -3.12 8.27 -9.94
CA CYS A 42 -2.33 8.29 -11.18
C CYS A 42 -3.19 8.10 -12.44
N TYR A 43 -4.30 8.84 -12.54
CA TYR A 43 -5.22 8.78 -13.68
C TYR A 43 -4.49 9.01 -15.00
N GLY A 44 -4.70 8.12 -15.97
CA GLY A 44 -4.06 8.17 -17.28
C GLY A 44 -2.61 7.66 -17.32
N SER A 45 -1.94 7.55 -16.18
CA SER A 45 -0.56 7.04 -16.09
C SER A 45 -0.46 5.55 -15.73
N ASP A 46 -1.44 5.00 -15.01
CA ASP A 46 -1.53 3.57 -14.72
C ASP A 46 -2.95 3.06 -15.03
N LEU A 47 -3.08 1.99 -15.82
CA LEU A 47 -4.38 1.38 -16.16
C LEU A 47 -5.14 0.87 -14.93
N ARG A 48 -4.42 0.60 -13.83
CA ARG A 48 -4.95 0.13 -12.56
C ARG A 48 -5.37 1.29 -11.64
N TYR A 49 -5.31 2.56 -12.08
CA TYR A 49 -5.52 3.76 -11.25
C TYR A 49 -6.74 3.68 -10.32
N ALA A 50 -7.84 3.07 -10.78
CA ALA A 50 -9.07 2.95 -9.98
C ALA A 50 -8.89 2.09 -8.70
N ASN A 51 -7.90 1.19 -8.70
CA ASN A 51 -7.59 0.25 -7.64
C ASN A 51 -6.18 0.43 -7.05
N HIS A 52 -5.42 1.42 -7.53
CA HIS A 52 -4.04 1.65 -7.13
C HIS A 52 -3.96 2.75 -6.07
N LEU A 53 -3.35 2.47 -4.92
CA LEU A 53 -3.06 3.51 -3.93
C LEU A 53 -1.88 4.36 -4.42
N TYR A 54 -1.94 5.66 -4.20
CA TYR A 54 -0.93 6.60 -4.67
C TYR A 54 0.49 6.32 -4.13
N PRO A 55 0.69 6.02 -2.82
CA PRO A 55 2.03 5.72 -2.30
C PRO A 55 2.65 4.45 -2.91
N ILE A 56 1.82 3.45 -3.23
CA ILE A 56 2.27 2.23 -3.91
C ILE A 56 2.71 2.59 -5.33
N TYR A 57 1.94 3.44 -6.03
CA TYR A 57 2.25 3.83 -7.41
C TYR A 57 3.60 4.55 -7.49
N LEU A 58 3.84 5.49 -6.57
CA LEU A 58 5.11 6.21 -6.50
C LEU A 58 6.28 5.27 -6.23
N THR A 59 6.11 4.34 -5.29
CA THR A 59 7.16 3.37 -4.94
C THR A 59 7.47 2.43 -6.10
N GLU A 60 6.45 1.88 -6.77
CA GLU A 60 6.63 1.05 -7.96
C GLU A 60 7.33 1.83 -9.08
N SER A 61 6.92 3.07 -9.32
CA SER A 61 7.49 3.92 -10.36
C SER A 61 8.96 4.22 -10.09
N TYR A 62 9.30 4.53 -8.83
CA TYR A 62 10.68 4.76 -8.41
C TYR A 62 11.54 3.51 -8.59
N ILE A 63 11.11 2.35 -8.09
CA ILE A 63 11.87 1.10 -8.25
C ILE A 63 12.06 0.74 -9.73
N LYS A 64 11.01 0.89 -10.55
CA LYS A 64 11.09 0.62 -11.99
C LYS A 64 12.10 1.53 -12.69
N SER A 65 12.26 2.77 -12.24
CA SER A 65 13.26 3.70 -12.79
C SER A 65 14.71 3.29 -12.50
N LEU A 66 14.93 2.39 -11.54
CA LEU A 66 16.26 1.87 -11.20
C LEU A 66 16.66 0.65 -12.05
N TYR A 67 15.72 0.04 -12.77
CA TYR A 67 16.03 -1.08 -13.65
C TYR A 67 16.72 -0.60 -14.93
N LEU A 68 17.63 -1.44 -15.44
CA LEU A 68 18.21 -1.27 -16.76
C LEU A 68 17.10 -1.28 -17.81
N GLY A 69 17.17 -0.35 -18.75
CA GLY A 69 16.21 -0.25 -19.84
C GLY A 69 16.10 -1.59 -20.59
N THR A 70 14.90 -1.94 -21.02
CA THR A 70 14.62 -3.20 -21.73
C THR A 70 15.52 -3.36 -22.95
N ASP A 71 15.87 -2.26 -23.62
CA ASP A 71 16.77 -2.24 -24.77
C ASP A 71 18.21 -2.62 -24.39
N VAL A 72 18.70 -2.16 -23.23
CA VAL A 72 20.03 -2.53 -22.71
C VAL A 72 20.04 -4.00 -22.31
N PHE A 73 18.97 -4.49 -21.67
CA PHE A 73 18.82 -5.91 -21.36
C PHE A 73 18.81 -6.78 -22.62
N LEU A 74 18.10 -6.38 -23.68
CA LEU A 74 18.07 -7.11 -24.95
C LEU A 74 19.42 -7.09 -25.66
N SER A 75 20.20 -6.01 -25.54
CA SER A 75 21.54 -5.91 -26.13
C SER A 75 22.61 -6.78 -25.45
N LEU A 76 22.29 -7.43 -24.32
CA LEU A 76 23.19 -8.32 -23.59
C LEU A 76 23.12 -9.80 -24.06
N PHE A 77 22.26 -10.12 -25.03
CA PHE A 77 22.11 -11.46 -25.64
C PHE A 77 22.15 -11.38 -27.17
#